data_AF-F4G3A0-F1
#
_entry.id   AF-F4G3A0-F1
#
_cell.length_a   1.000
_cell.length_b   1.000
_cell.length_c   1.000
_cell.angle_alpha   90.00
_cell.angle_beta   90.00
_cell.angle_gamma   90.00
#
_symmetry.space_group_name_H-M   'P 1'
#
loop_
_entity.id
_entity.type
_entity.pdbx_description
1 polymer ?
#
loop_
_entity_poly.entity_id
_entity_poly.type
_entity_poly.pdbx_seq_one_letter_code
_entity_poly.pdbx_strand_id
1 'polypeptide(L)'
;MNLSLALAEIGKKVILLDRDSIGFSSKLSGIEKPGLLSSVVDGIDFKAMSVLRYKKGLIKVIKLTGDGPRFKDDLSALKESDELQRKFVSTYRSIITSSPHDYFIIDNPSLITNNNELAKLEVNLYAELFPSVEPKRIYITTNSIRAVEDTVNYMVRAERSFSIGSALGFCINMVPPGYQDEAKEIVEDVVSKYNLKLGVVIEFNEEIYQYSDELIKMPILSQVRRLASTLDKGSGEGKITI
;
A
#
# COMPACT_ATOMS: atom_id res chain seq x y z
N MET A 1 4.11 -4.57 1.37
CA MET A 1 5.43 -5.25 1.33
C MET A 1 5.45 -6.60 0.62
N ASN A 2 4.83 -7.65 1.17
CA ASN A 2 4.95 -9.02 0.64
C ASN A 2 4.50 -9.11 -0.84
N LEU A 3 3.45 -8.38 -1.20
CA LEU A 3 2.99 -8.25 -2.59
C LEU A 3 4.03 -7.63 -3.52
N SER A 4 4.78 -6.63 -3.05
CA SER A 4 5.86 -5.99 -3.82
C SER A 4 6.98 -6.98 -4.14
N LEU A 5 7.34 -7.84 -3.17
CA LEU A 5 8.29 -8.94 -3.38
C LEU A 5 7.77 -9.97 -4.39
N ALA A 6 6.50 -10.38 -4.26
CA ALA A 6 5.88 -11.33 -5.18
C ALA A 6 5.83 -10.82 -6.63
N LEU A 7 5.50 -9.53 -6.83
CA LEU A 7 5.52 -8.91 -8.16
C LEU A 7 6.95 -8.77 -8.71
N ALA A 8 7.93 -8.42 -7.87
CA ALA A 8 9.32 -8.36 -8.28
C ALA A 8 9.89 -9.76 -8.61
N GLU A 9 9.45 -10.82 -7.91
CA GLU A 9 9.82 -12.22 -8.17
C GLU A 9 9.49 -12.61 -9.63
N ILE A 10 8.34 -12.16 -10.14
CA ILE A 10 7.87 -12.39 -11.52
C ILE A 10 8.39 -11.34 -12.53
N GLY A 11 9.35 -10.50 -12.14
CA GLY A 11 10.07 -9.59 -13.04
C GLY A 11 9.53 -8.17 -13.14
N LYS A 12 8.58 -7.78 -12.28
CA LYS A 12 8.00 -6.43 -12.30
C LYS A 12 8.86 -5.41 -11.59
N LYS A 13 8.72 -4.15 -12.03
CA LYS A 13 9.26 -2.96 -11.39
C LYS A 13 8.18 -2.36 -10.51
N VAL A 14 8.39 -2.38 -9.20
CA VAL A 14 7.40 -1.94 -8.21
C VAL A 14 7.90 -0.69 -7.52
N ILE A 15 7.07 0.34 -7.42
CA ILE A 15 7.23 1.38 -6.42
C ILE A 15 6.36 1.03 -5.22
N LEU A 16 6.93 1.00 -4.03
CA LEU A 16 6.24 0.86 -2.75
C LEU A 16 6.34 2.19 -2.00
N LEU A 17 5.22 2.89 -1.88
CA LEU A 17 5.11 4.13 -1.13
C LEU A 17 4.63 3.84 0.29
N ASP A 18 5.50 4.03 1.26
CA ASP A 18 5.20 3.91 2.69
C ASP A 18 4.59 5.22 3.20
N ARG A 19 3.28 5.20 3.48
CA ARG A 19 2.58 6.35 4.09
C ARG A 19 2.25 6.13 5.56
N ASP A 20 2.52 4.94 6.08
CA ASP A 20 2.26 4.67 7.48
C ASP A 20 3.31 5.40 8.34
N SER A 21 2.86 6.10 9.37
CA SER A 21 3.74 6.80 10.30
C SER A 21 4.61 5.86 11.13
N ILE A 22 4.27 4.56 11.20
CA ILE A 22 5.13 3.53 11.80
C ILE A 22 6.34 3.23 10.90
N GLY A 23 6.20 3.37 9.58
CA GLY A 23 7.31 3.24 8.63
C GLY A 23 7.96 1.86 8.57
N PHE A 24 7.21 0.79 8.87
CA PHE A 24 7.78 -0.57 8.96
C PHE A 24 8.40 -1.01 7.64
N SER A 25 7.76 -0.72 6.51
CA SER A 25 8.29 -1.09 5.19
C SER A 25 9.56 -0.33 4.81
N SER A 26 9.63 0.94 5.20
CA SER A 26 10.82 1.77 5.06
C SER A 26 11.97 1.24 5.91
N LYS A 27 11.70 0.85 7.16
CA LYS A 27 12.70 0.28 8.08
C LYS A 27 13.32 -1.00 7.53
N LEU A 28 12.49 -1.97 7.11
CA LEU A 28 13.00 -3.22 6.53
C LEU A 28 13.79 -3.01 5.23
N SER A 29 13.59 -1.86 4.56
CA SER A 29 14.29 -1.49 3.33
C SER A 29 15.58 -0.70 3.56
N GLY A 30 15.99 -0.53 4.83
CA GLY A 30 17.19 0.22 5.22
C GLY A 30 17.04 1.74 5.20
N ILE A 31 15.81 2.26 5.17
CA ILE A 31 15.56 3.71 5.18
C ILE A 31 15.47 4.19 6.63
N GLU A 32 16.57 4.72 7.15
CA GLU A 32 16.65 5.27 8.52
C GLU A 32 16.40 6.78 8.58
N LYS A 33 16.46 7.47 7.44
CA LYS A 33 16.32 8.93 7.37
C LYS A 33 14.85 9.38 7.47
N PRO A 34 14.62 10.67 7.79
CA PRO A 34 13.27 11.22 7.78
C PRO A 34 12.57 11.04 6.45
N GLY A 35 11.25 10.89 6.49
CA GLY A 35 10.42 10.76 5.29
C GLY A 35 10.44 12.03 4.43
N LEU A 36 9.82 11.96 3.26
CA LEU A 36 9.76 13.08 2.33
C LEU A 36 9.14 14.33 2.97
N LEU A 37 8.03 14.17 3.69
CA LEU A 37 7.34 15.28 4.35
C LEU A 37 8.29 16.05 5.29
N SER A 38 8.86 15.34 6.27
CA SER A 38 9.75 15.95 7.26
C SER A 38 11.05 16.48 6.63
N SER A 39 11.58 15.80 5.61
CA SER A 39 12.77 16.27 4.88
C SER A 39 12.52 17.63 4.20
N VAL A 40 11.34 17.82 3.62
CA VAL A 40 10.97 19.09 3.00
C VAL A 40 10.82 20.20 4.04
N VAL A 41 10.11 19.93 5.14
CA VAL A 41 9.88 20.88 6.24
C VAL A 41 11.20 21.31 6.88
N ASP A 42 12.09 20.36 7.15
CA ASP A 42 13.39 20.62 7.80
C ASP A 42 14.44 21.19 6.83
N GLY A 43 14.11 21.30 5.54
CA GLY A 43 15.01 21.84 4.52
C GLY A 43 16.19 20.94 4.15
N ILE A 44 16.17 19.67 4.56
CA ILE A 44 17.26 18.71 4.35
C ILE A 44 17.14 17.94 3.04
N ASP A 45 18.26 17.41 2.55
CA ASP A 45 18.30 16.57 1.36
C ASP A 45 17.48 15.29 1.55
N PHE A 46 16.55 15.05 0.63
CA PHE A 46 15.76 13.84 0.61
C PHE A 46 16.62 12.61 0.32
N LYS A 47 16.71 11.71 1.31
CA LYS A 47 17.39 10.41 1.20
C LYS A 47 16.49 9.25 1.65
N ALA A 48 15.17 9.47 1.67
CA ALA A 48 14.19 8.52 2.19
C ALA A 48 13.69 7.54 1.11
N MET A 49 14.64 6.99 0.34
CA MET A 49 14.35 6.06 -0.74
C MET A 49 15.41 4.96 -0.81
N SER A 50 14.96 3.73 -1.07
CA SER A 50 15.82 2.57 -1.29
C SER A 50 15.42 1.86 -2.57
N VAL A 51 16.40 1.34 -3.31
CA VAL A 51 16.17 0.55 -4.53
C VAL A 51 16.75 -0.83 -4.32
N LEU A 52 15.88 -1.82 -4.26
CA LEU A 52 16.20 -3.20 -3.96
C LEU A 52 16.01 -4.03 -5.23
N ARG A 53 17.08 -4.65 -5.73
CA ARG A 53 16.97 -5.66 -6.79
C ARG A 53 16.54 -6.97 -6.15
N TYR A 54 15.47 -7.57 -6.66
CA TYR A 54 14.96 -8.81 -6.13
C TYR A 54 14.61 -9.77 -7.27
N LYS A 55 15.34 -10.89 -7.31
CA LYS A 55 15.22 -11.90 -8.37
C LYS A 55 15.27 -11.25 -9.77
N LYS A 56 14.15 -11.25 -10.51
CA LYS A 56 14.05 -10.74 -11.88
C LYS A 56 13.61 -9.27 -11.95
N GLY A 57 13.11 -8.72 -10.86
CA GLY A 57 12.50 -7.39 -10.80
C GLY A 57 13.25 -6.43 -9.88
N LEU A 58 12.58 -5.32 -9.56
CA LEU A 58 13.09 -4.33 -8.61
C LEU A 58 11.96 -3.75 -7.78
N ILE A 59 12.28 -3.34 -6.56
CA ILE A 59 11.39 -2.65 -5.66
C ILE A 59 12.05 -1.33 -5.27
N LYS A 60 11.38 -0.23 -5.59
CA LYS A 60 11.75 1.11 -5.14
C LYS A 60 10.86 1.49 -3.98
N VAL A 61 11.43 1.56 -2.78
CA VAL A 61 10.71 1.92 -1.57
C VAL A 61 10.89 3.39 -1.30
N ILE A 62 9.80 4.11 -1.07
CA ILE A 62 9.78 5.55 -0.79
C ILE A 62 9.11 5.75 0.55
N LYS A 63 9.83 6.33 1.50
CA LYS A 63 9.30 6.74 2.81
C LYS A 63 8.66 8.12 2.66
N LEU A 64 7.32 8.19 2.59
CA LEU A 64 6.62 9.47 2.46
C LEU A 64 6.52 10.18 3.82
N THR A 65 6.15 9.41 4.84
CA THR A 65 5.98 9.81 6.23
C THR A 65 6.85 8.89 7.11
N GLY A 66 6.69 8.91 8.44
CA GLY A 66 7.36 7.91 9.30
C GLY A 66 8.32 8.50 10.33
N ASP A 67 8.05 9.72 10.79
CA ASP A 67 8.79 10.41 11.84
C ASP A 67 7.94 10.60 13.12
N GLY A 68 6.97 9.68 13.30
CA GLY A 68 6.20 9.54 14.52
C GLY A 68 5.32 10.75 14.86
N PRO A 69 5.37 11.27 16.10
CA PRO A 69 4.45 12.31 16.58
C PRO A 69 4.43 13.61 15.75
N ARG A 70 5.54 13.94 15.07
CA ARG A 70 5.69 15.17 14.27
C ARG A 70 4.81 15.21 13.03
N PHE A 71 4.21 14.09 12.60
CA PHE A 71 3.44 14.00 11.37
C PHE A 71 2.37 15.11 11.24
N LYS A 72 1.65 15.44 12.33
CA LYS A 72 0.60 16.46 12.31
C LYS A 72 1.16 17.88 12.16
N ASP A 73 2.29 18.15 12.81
CA ASP A 73 2.93 19.47 12.80
C ASP A 73 3.56 19.72 11.43
N ASP A 74 4.26 18.73 10.87
CA ASP A 74 4.87 18.83 9.55
C ASP A 74 3.80 18.97 8.45
N LEU A 75 2.65 18.29 8.58
CA LEU A 75 1.52 18.44 7.66
C LEU A 75 0.91 19.85 7.75
N SER A 76 0.78 20.41 8.95
CA SER A 76 0.30 21.78 9.15
C SER A 76 1.27 22.79 8.54
N ALA A 77 2.57 22.62 8.74
CA ALA A 77 3.61 23.47 8.14
C ALA A 77 3.57 23.42 6.60
N LEU A 78 3.40 22.22 6.03
CA LEU A 78 3.22 22.06 4.58
C LEU A 78 1.98 22.82 4.10
N LYS A 79 0.86 22.76 4.83
CA LYS A 79 -0.39 23.45 4.46
C LYS A 79 -0.24 24.97 4.47
N GLU A 80 0.49 25.51 5.43
CA GLU A 80 0.61 26.96 5.65
C GLU A 80 1.66 27.63 4.75
N SER A 81 2.49 26.87 4.04
CA SER A 81 3.59 27.41 3.22
C SER A 81 3.57 26.93 1.76
N ASP A 82 3.23 27.84 0.84
CA ASP A 82 3.28 27.61 -0.61
C ASP A 82 4.67 27.21 -1.11
N GLU A 83 5.74 27.66 -0.45
CA GLU A 83 7.11 27.26 -0.76
C GLU A 83 7.33 25.78 -0.45
N LEU A 84 6.95 25.34 0.76
CA LEU A 84 7.08 23.95 1.16
C LEU A 84 6.21 23.04 0.30
N GLN A 85 4.98 23.47 -0.06
CA GLN A 85 4.14 22.72 -0.99
C GLN A 85 4.81 22.53 -2.35
N ARG A 86 5.34 23.61 -2.94
CA ARG A 86 6.05 23.52 -4.23
C ARG A 86 7.28 22.61 -4.14
N LYS A 87 8.04 22.70 -3.05
CA LYS A 87 9.21 21.83 -2.82
C LYS A 87 8.80 20.36 -2.67
N PHE A 88 7.74 20.08 -1.92
CA PHE A 88 7.20 18.73 -1.78
C PHE A 88 6.71 18.17 -3.12
N VAL A 89 5.89 18.92 -3.85
CA VAL A 89 5.34 18.52 -5.15
C VAL A 89 6.45 18.23 -6.16
N SER A 90 7.41 19.13 -6.30
CA SER A 90 8.54 18.97 -7.24
C SER A 90 9.43 17.78 -6.87
N THR A 91 9.75 17.62 -5.59
CA THR A 91 10.56 16.49 -5.10
C THR A 91 9.82 15.17 -5.30
N TYR A 92 8.55 15.10 -4.91
CA TYR A 92 7.71 13.91 -5.10
C TYR A 92 7.64 13.52 -6.59
N ARG A 93 7.30 14.48 -7.46
CA ARG A 93 7.23 14.29 -8.92
C ARG A 93 8.55 13.74 -9.47
N SER A 94 9.68 14.32 -9.10
CA SER A 94 11.01 13.85 -9.51
C SER A 94 11.25 12.40 -9.07
N ILE A 95 10.92 12.05 -7.82
CA ILE A 95 11.11 10.69 -7.31
C ILE A 95 10.27 9.68 -8.09
N ILE A 96 8.98 9.91 -8.27
CA ILE A 96 8.09 8.91 -8.90
C ILE A 96 8.29 8.80 -10.41
N THR A 97 8.85 9.83 -11.06
CA THR A 97 9.13 9.82 -12.51
C THR A 97 10.57 9.41 -12.86
N SER A 98 11.49 9.38 -11.90
CA SER A 98 12.91 9.06 -12.16
C SER A 98 13.16 7.64 -12.69
N SER A 99 12.18 6.75 -12.64
CA SER A 99 12.31 5.38 -13.14
C SER A 99 10.95 4.82 -13.57
N PRO A 100 10.84 4.14 -14.72
CA PRO A 100 9.61 3.44 -15.11
C PRO A 100 9.25 2.34 -14.10
N HIS A 101 7.95 2.16 -13.87
CA HIS A 101 7.40 1.14 -12.99
C HIS A 101 6.15 0.50 -13.61
N ASP A 102 5.93 -0.77 -13.28
CA ASP A 102 4.75 -1.53 -13.69
C ASP A 102 3.64 -1.44 -12.62
N TYR A 103 4.03 -1.34 -11.35
CA TYR A 103 3.11 -1.24 -10.22
C TYR A 103 3.51 -0.11 -9.27
N PHE A 104 2.50 0.59 -8.77
CA PHE A 104 2.62 1.59 -7.70
C PHE A 104 1.75 1.16 -6.53
N ILE A 105 2.37 0.62 -5.49
CA ILE A 105 1.71 0.09 -4.30
C ILE A 105 1.84 1.10 -3.18
N ILE A 106 0.72 1.37 -2.53
CA ILE A 106 0.63 2.32 -1.45
C ILE A 106 0.34 1.56 -0.16
N ASP A 107 1.23 1.71 0.82
CA ASP A 107 0.99 1.26 2.19
C ASP A 107 0.29 2.38 2.96
N ASN A 108 -1.02 2.27 3.14
CA ASN A 108 -1.82 3.30 3.79
C ASN A 108 -1.92 3.03 5.29
N PRO A 109 -1.96 4.08 6.13
CA PRO A 109 -2.39 3.92 7.51
C PRO A 109 -3.85 3.42 7.57
N SER A 110 -4.18 2.74 8.67
CA SER A 110 -5.53 2.25 8.93
C SER A 110 -6.57 3.36 8.86
N LEU A 111 -7.76 3.03 8.34
CA LEU A 111 -8.93 3.91 8.28
C LEU A 111 -8.68 5.25 7.56
N ILE A 112 -7.78 5.28 6.58
CA ILE A 112 -7.53 6.49 5.81
C ILE A 112 -8.79 6.98 5.07
N THR A 113 -9.14 8.24 5.25
CA THR A 113 -10.32 8.82 4.58
C THR A 113 -9.89 9.79 3.50
N ASN A 114 -10.84 10.16 2.63
CA ASN A 114 -10.61 11.26 1.70
C ASN A 114 -10.38 12.60 2.44
N ASN A 115 -10.46 12.71 3.77
CA ASN A 115 -10.10 13.95 4.48
C ASN A 115 -8.60 14.05 4.79
N ASN A 116 -7.81 13.02 4.50
CA ASN A 116 -6.36 13.09 4.66
C ASN A 116 -5.75 13.93 3.52
N GLU A 117 -5.31 15.15 3.85
CA GLU A 117 -4.80 16.13 2.87
C GLU A 117 -3.55 15.64 2.15
N LEU A 118 -2.62 14.98 2.86
CA LEU A 118 -1.41 14.44 2.25
C LEU A 118 -1.73 13.34 1.23
N ALA A 119 -2.65 12.43 1.58
CA ALA A 119 -3.07 11.38 0.67
C ALA A 119 -3.83 11.94 -0.53
N LYS A 120 -4.69 12.94 -0.34
CA LYS A 120 -5.33 13.67 -1.44
C LYS A 120 -4.32 14.29 -2.39
N LEU A 121 -3.37 15.05 -1.83
CA LEU A 121 -2.32 15.71 -2.60
C LEU A 121 -1.53 14.70 -3.42
N GLU A 122 -1.06 13.63 -2.77
CA GLU A 122 -0.28 12.59 -3.43
C GLU A 122 -1.07 11.89 -4.55
N VAL A 123 -2.34 11.51 -4.30
CA VAL A 123 -3.13 10.74 -5.26
C VAL A 123 -3.44 11.59 -6.48
N ASN A 124 -3.75 12.87 -6.26
CA ASN A 124 -3.98 13.81 -7.35
C ASN A 124 -2.71 14.04 -8.19
N LEU A 125 -1.55 14.18 -7.55
CA LEU A 125 -0.28 14.31 -8.27
C LEU A 125 0.05 13.07 -9.09
N TYR A 126 -0.18 11.88 -8.54
CA TYR A 126 0.04 10.63 -9.27
C TYR A 126 -0.91 10.51 -10.47
N ALA A 127 -2.21 10.82 -10.27
CA ALA A 127 -3.20 10.78 -11.34
C ALA A 127 -2.93 11.80 -12.45
N GLU A 128 -2.38 12.98 -12.13
CA GLU A 128 -1.96 13.97 -13.13
C GLU A 128 -0.81 13.44 -14.00
N LEU A 129 0.16 12.75 -13.40
CA LEU A 129 1.33 12.22 -14.10
C LEU A 129 1.02 10.94 -14.89
N PHE A 130 0.04 10.16 -14.43
CA PHE A 130 -0.32 8.87 -15.02
C PHE A 130 -1.85 8.78 -15.22
N PRO A 131 -2.44 9.60 -16.10
CA PRO A 131 -3.90 9.74 -16.21
C PRO A 131 -4.62 8.50 -16.75
N SER A 132 -3.91 7.59 -17.40
CA SER A 132 -4.44 6.31 -17.87
C SER A 132 -4.46 5.21 -16.80
N VAL A 133 -3.88 5.47 -15.63
CA VAL A 133 -3.79 4.49 -14.54
C VAL A 133 -4.93 4.72 -13.57
N GLU A 134 -5.85 3.77 -13.49
CA GLU A 134 -6.94 3.81 -12.52
C GLU A 134 -6.50 3.19 -11.18
N PRO A 135 -6.52 3.93 -10.06
CA PRO A 135 -6.17 3.36 -8.76
C PRO A 135 -7.17 2.29 -8.32
N LYS A 136 -6.65 1.22 -7.72
CA LYS A 136 -7.45 0.10 -7.20
C LYS A 136 -7.17 -0.11 -5.72
N ARG A 137 -8.21 -0.43 -4.95
CA ARG A 137 -8.14 -0.59 -3.49
C ARG A 137 -8.41 -2.03 -3.07
N ILE A 138 -7.53 -2.58 -2.23
CA ILE A 138 -7.75 -3.84 -1.53
C ILE A 138 -7.98 -3.51 -0.05
N TYR A 139 -9.12 -3.94 0.48
CA TYR A 139 -9.48 -3.75 1.88
C TYR A 139 -9.01 -4.95 2.68
N ILE A 140 -8.25 -4.70 3.75
CA ILE A 140 -7.60 -5.74 4.54
C ILE A 140 -8.20 -5.71 5.95
N THR A 141 -8.56 -6.89 6.46
CA THR A 141 -9.05 -7.10 7.83
C THR A 141 -8.37 -8.33 8.45
N THR A 142 -8.73 -8.65 9.69
CA THR A 142 -8.32 -9.88 10.40
C THR A 142 -9.49 -10.85 10.52
N ASN A 143 -9.23 -12.08 10.97
CA ASN A 143 -10.25 -13.13 11.13
C ASN A 143 -11.20 -12.92 12.34
N SER A 144 -11.58 -11.68 12.63
CA SER A 144 -12.52 -11.32 13.68
C SER A 144 -13.80 -10.82 13.04
N ILE A 145 -14.95 -11.40 13.38
CA ILE A 145 -16.27 -11.00 12.84
C ILE A 145 -16.48 -9.48 12.97
N ARG A 146 -16.18 -8.91 14.15
CA ARG A 146 -16.30 -7.46 14.37
C ARG A 146 -15.38 -6.66 13.45
N ALA A 147 -14.12 -7.12 13.28
CA ALA A 147 -13.17 -6.45 12.39
C ALA A 147 -13.59 -6.54 10.93
N VAL A 148 -14.19 -7.66 10.51
CA VAL A 148 -14.77 -7.82 9.17
C VAL A 148 -15.90 -6.82 8.97
N GLU A 149 -16.87 -6.77 9.89
CA GLU A 149 -18.00 -5.83 9.84
C GLU A 149 -17.54 -4.38 9.78
N ASP A 150 -16.59 -3.99 10.64
CA ASP A 150 -16.02 -2.65 10.67
C ASP A 150 -15.31 -2.29 9.36
N THR A 151 -14.56 -3.25 8.79
CA THR A 151 -13.85 -3.05 7.52
C THR A 151 -14.82 -2.92 6.35
N VAL A 152 -15.89 -3.72 6.33
CA VAL A 152 -16.96 -3.60 5.32
C VAL A 152 -17.66 -2.25 5.44
N ASN A 153 -18.02 -1.82 6.65
CA ASN A 153 -18.63 -0.51 6.90
C ASN A 153 -17.70 0.64 6.49
N TYR A 154 -16.40 0.51 6.76
CA TYR A 154 -15.39 1.45 6.29
C TYR A 154 -15.29 1.46 4.76
N MET A 155 -15.20 0.30 4.10
CA MET A 155 -15.15 0.18 2.65
C MET A 155 -16.32 0.90 1.98
N VAL A 156 -17.55 0.62 2.43
CA VAL A 156 -18.75 1.24 1.87
C VAL A 156 -18.73 2.77 2.01
N ARG A 157 -18.30 3.29 3.16
CA ARG A 157 -18.18 4.74 3.38
C ARG A 157 -17.06 5.35 2.55
N ALA A 158 -15.91 4.68 2.49
CA ALA A 158 -14.72 5.12 1.78
C ALA A 158 -14.97 5.21 0.28
N GLU A 159 -15.53 4.17 -0.34
CA GLU A 159 -15.86 4.13 -1.77
C GLU A 159 -16.91 5.17 -2.19
N ARG A 160 -17.79 5.59 -1.27
CA ARG A 160 -18.71 6.72 -1.53
C ARG A 160 -18.03 8.09 -1.46
N SER A 161 -16.90 8.18 -0.78
CA SER A 161 -16.22 9.45 -0.48
C SER A 161 -15.04 9.74 -1.40
N PHE A 162 -14.36 8.69 -1.91
CA PHE A 162 -13.22 8.85 -2.80
C PHE A 162 -13.69 9.24 -4.21
N SER A 163 -13.02 10.24 -4.78
CA SER A 163 -13.32 10.73 -6.13
C SER A 163 -12.55 10.00 -7.24
N ILE A 164 -11.52 9.23 -6.89
CA ILE A 164 -10.62 8.58 -7.85
C ILE A 164 -10.43 7.12 -7.46
N GLY A 165 -10.45 6.23 -8.46
CA GLY A 165 -10.22 4.80 -8.32
C GLY A 165 -11.42 4.02 -7.78
N SER A 166 -11.28 2.70 -7.64
CA SER A 166 -12.37 1.82 -7.18
C SER A 166 -11.88 0.72 -6.24
N ALA A 167 -12.80 0.14 -5.47
CA ALA A 167 -12.59 -1.13 -4.80
C ALA A 167 -12.26 -2.22 -5.84
N LEU A 168 -11.26 -3.04 -5.52
CA LEU A 168 -10.86 -4.21 -6.30
C LEU A 168 -11.12 -5.50 -5.53
N GLY A 169 -10.77 -5.51 -4.24
CA GLY A 169 -10.87 -6.74 -3.46
C GLY A 169 -10.92 -6.57 -1.96
N PHE A 170 -11.19 -7.69 -1.30
CA PHE A 170 -11.27 -7.83 0.15
C PHE A 170 -10.35 -8.97 0.60
N CYS A 171 -9.64 -8.75 1.69
CA CYS A 171 -8.62 -9.67 2.20
C CYS A 171 -8.82 -9.89 3.70
N ILE A 172 -8.96 -11.15 4.12
CA ILE A 172 -8.81 -11.53 5.53
C ILE A 172 -7.38 -12.02 5.72
N ASN A 173 -6.62 -11.30 6.54
CA ASN A 173 -5.21 -11.55 6.81
C ASN A 173 -5.01 -12.19 8.19
N MET A 174 -3.90 -12.92 8.35
CA MET A 174 -3.51 -13.62 9.57
C MET A 174 -4.58 -14.61 10.06
N VAL A 175 -5.16 -15.38 9.14
CA VAL A 175 -6.16 -16.39 9.50
C VAL A 175 -5.51 -17.52 10.32
N PRO A 176 -5.97 -17.80 11.55
CA PRO A 176 -5.41 -18.87 12.36
C PRO A 176 -5.64 -20.25 11.74
N PRO A 177 -4.78 -21.24 12.03
CA PRO A 177 -5.00 -22.62 11.59
C PRO A 177 -6.37 -23.14 12.04
N GLY A 178 -7.12 -23.76 11.13
CA GLY A 178 -8.45 -24.32 11.37
C GLY A 178 -9.61 -23.39 11.02
N TYR A 179 -9.34 -22.13 10.66
CA TYR A 179 -10.37 -21.13 10.32
C TYR A 179 -10.36 -20.72 8.84
N GLN A 180 -9.58 -21.41 8.00
CA GLN A 180 -9.42 -21.06 6.59
C GLN A 180 -10.73 -21.11 5.81
N ASP A 181 -11.57 -22.12 6.06
CA ASP A 181 -12.81 -22.29 5.30
C ASP A 181 -13.86 -21.26 5.73
N GLU A 182 -13.99 -20.96 7.03
CA GLU A 182 -14.82 -19.85 7.52
C GLU A 182 -14.38 -18.51 6.91
N ALA A 183 -13.06 -18.24 6.89
CA ALA A 183 -12.54 -17.02 6.30
C ALA A 183 -12.82 -16.94 4.79
N LYS A 184 -12.75 -18.07 4.06
CA LYS A 184 -13.11 -18.11 2.63
C LYS A 184 -14.58 -17.81 2.42
N GLU A 185 -15.48 -18.42 3.19
CA GLU A 185 -16.93 -18.16 3.10
C GLU A 185 -17.23 -16.68 3.31
N ILE A 186 -16.65 -16.06 4.35
CA ILE A 186 -16.81 -14.63 4.63
C ILE A 186 -16.29 -13.78 3.46
N VAL A 187 -15.11 -14.11 2.92
CA VAL A 187 -14.53 -13.38 1.78
C VAL A 187 -15.42 -13.51 0.55
N GLU A 188 -15.89 -14.71 0.24
CA GLU A 188 -16.78 -14.98 -0.91
C GLU A 188 -18.10 -14.22 -0.79
N ASP A 189 -18.70 -14.18 0.40
CA ASP A 189 -19.91 -13.43 0.68
C ASP A 189 -19.70 -11.92 0.44
N VAL A 190 -18.62 -11.35 0.98
CA VAL A 190 -18.30 -9.92 0.79
C VAL A 190 -18.02 -9.62 -0.68
N VAL A 191 -17.22 -10.44 -1.34
CA VAL A 191 -16.87 -10.28 -2.77
C VAL A 191 -18.12 -10.37 -3.64
N SER A 192 -19.02 -11.30 -3.34
CA SER A 192 -20.28 -11.45 -4.05
C SER A 192 -21.19 -10.23 -3.83
N LYS A 193 -21.48 -9.91 -2.56
CA LYS A 193 -22.42 -8.86 -2.13
C LYS A 193 -22.03 -7.47 -2.61
N TYR A 194 -20.74 -7.15 -2.63
CA TYR A 194 -20.24 -5.83 -3.04
C TYR A 194 -19.63 -5.83 -4.46
N ASN A 195 -19.84 -6.91 -5.21
CA ASN A 195 -19.36 -7.08 -6.59
C ASN A 195 -17.86 -6.77 -6.77
N LEU A 196 -17.05 -7.21 -5.81
CA LEU A 196 -15.60 -7.10 -5.90
C LEU A 196 -15.06 -8.13 -6.89
N LYS A 197 -13.87 -7.90 -7.45
CA LYS A 197 -13.24 -8.84 -8.39
C LYS A 197 -12.34 -9.86 -7.70
N LEU A 198 -11.91 -9.56 -6.48
CA LEU A 198 -10.86 -10.31 -5.79
C LEU A 198 -11.22 -10.55 -4.32
N GLY A 199 -11.16 -11.81 -3.91
CA GLY A 199 -11.13 -12.26 -2.53
C GLY A 199 -9.78 -12.88 -2.20
N VAL A 200 -9.24 -12.58 -1.02
CA VAL A 200 -7.95 -13.14 -0.58
C VAL A 200 -8.04 -13.61 0.87
N VAL A 201 -7.58 -14.84 1.12
CA VAL A 201 -7.38 -15.34 2.47
C VAL A 201 -5.88 -15.55 2.68
N ILE A 202 -5.29 -14.84 3.63
CA ILE A 202 -3.88 -14.98 3.99
C ILE A 202 -3.80 -15.65 5.36
N GLU A 203 -3.24 -16.85 5.38
CA GLU A 203 -3.04 -17.62 6.60
C GLU A 203 -1.97 -17.00 7.49
N PHE A 204 -2.10 -17.22 8.79
CA PHE A 204 -1.08 -16.86 9.77
C PHE A 204 0.22 -17.61 9.46
N ASN A 205 1.32 -16.86 9.42
CA ASN A 205 2.65 -17.39 9.25
C ASN A 205 3.58 -16.77 10.29
N GLU A 206 4.16 -17.61 11.14
CA GLU A 206 4.97 -17.17 12.28
C GLU A 206 6.25 -16.44 11.85
N GLU A 207 6.92 -16.93 10.81
CA GLU A 207 8.16 -16.32 10.29
C GLU A 207 7.92 -14.89 9.80
N ILE A 208 6.78 -14.63 9.16
CA ILE A 208 6.38 -13.29 8.74
C ILE A 208 5.98 -12.43 9.93
N TYR A 209 5.24 -12.99 10.88
CA TYR A 209 4.75 -12.25 12.04
C TYR A 209 5.89 -11.71 12.91
N GLN A 210 6.96 -12.50 13.09
CA GLN A 210 8.12 -12.12 13.89
C GLN A 210 9.26 -11.49 13.06
N TYR A 211 8.99 -11.19 11.78
CA TYR A 211 10.03 -10.79 10.84
C TYR A 211 10.68 -9.45 11.19
N SER A 212 12.01 -9.41 11.21
CA SER A 212 12.78 -8.21 11.56
C SER A 212 14.06 -7.98 10.75
N ASP A 213 14.37 -8.87 9.80
CA ASP A 213 15.54 -8.74 8.90
C ASP A 213 15.19 -7.87 7.66
N GLU A 214 16.10 -7.74 6.71
CA GLU A 214 15.95 -6.95 5.49
C GLU A 214 14.77 -7.42 4.62
N LEU A 215 14.07 -6.49 3.97
CA LEU A 215 12.88 -6.77 3.15
C LEU A 215 13.13 -7.87 2.10
N ILE A 216 14.31 -7.87 1.45
CA ILE A 216 14.63 -8.84 0.39
C ILE A 216 14.76 -10.29 0.88
N LYS A 217 14.93 -10.52 2.19
CA LYS A 217 15.00 -11.87 2.76
C LYS A 217 13.64 -12.35 3.28
N MET A 218 12.61 -11.51 3.24
CA MET A 218 11.29 -11.84 3.76
C MET A 218 10.68 -12.99 2.95
N PRO A 219 10.17 -14.06 3.60
CA PRO A 219 9.48 -15.12 2.89
C PRO A 219 8.26 -14.57 2.15
N ILE A 220 7.96 -15.11 0.98
CA ILE A 220 6.75 -14.73 0.23
C ILE A 220 5.70 -15.80 0.44
N LEU A 221 4.54 -15.41 0.94
CA LEU A 221 3.44 -16.34 1.18
C LEU A 221 2.86 -16.82 -0.15
N SER A 222 2.48 -18.10 -0.23
CA SER A 222 1.93 -18.69 -1.46
C SER A 222 0.68 -17.96 -1.96
N GLN A 223 -0.19 -17.54 -1.05
CA GLN A 223 -1.41 -16.79 -1.34
C GLN A 223 -1.06 -15.42 -1.96
N VAL A 224 0.00 -14.78 -1.49
CA VAL A 224 0.49 -13.51 -2.04
C VAL A 224 1.14 -13.69 -3.41
N ARG A 225 1.86 -14.79 -3.67
CA ARG A 225 2.35 -15.13 -5.02
C ARG A 225 1.21 -15.33 -6.02
N ARG A 226 0.17 -16.03 -5.60
CA ARG A 226 -1.05 -16.22 -6.42
C ARG A 226 -1.72 -14.88 -6.70
N LEU A 227 -1.87 -14.03 -5.68
CA LEU A 227 -2.38 -12.67 -5.84
C LEU A 227 -1.56 -11.87 -6.88
N ALA A 228 -0.23 -11.83 -6.76
CA ALA A 228 0.63 -11.14 -7.71
C ALA A 228 0.44 -11.64 -9.14
N SER A 229 0.35 -12.97 -9.33
CA SER A 229 0.13 -13.59 -10.63
C SER A 229 -1.25 -13.23 -11.22
N THR A 230 -2.28 -13.16 -10.38
CA THR A 230 -3.64 -12.75 -10.79
C THR A 230 -3.68 -11.28 -11.19
N LEU A 231 -2.99 -10.40 -10.45
CA LEU A 231 -2.89 -8.99 -10.80
C LEU A 231 -2.11 -8.77 -12.11
N ASP A 232 -1.09 -9.58 -12.40
CA ASP A 232 -0.28 -9.46 -13.61
C ASP A 232 -0.99 -9.91 -14.89
N LYS A 233 -1.74 -11.01 -14.81
CA LYS A 233 -2.52 -11.51 -15.96
C LYS A 233 -3.72 -10.63 -16.29
N GLY A 234 -4.03 -9.66 -15.43
CA GLY A 234 -5.31 -8.97 -15.41
C GLY A 234 -6.38 -9.85 -14.76
N SER A 235 -7.20 -9.28 -13.88
CA SER A 235 -8.42 -9.95 -13.45
C SER A 235 -9.32 -10.06 -14.67
N GLY A 236 -9.33 -11.24 -15.30
CA GLY A 236 -10.32 -11.58 -16.32
C GLY A 236 -11.74 -11.34 -15.80
N GLU A 237 -12.75 -11.44 -16.66
CA GLU A 237 -14.15 -11.08 -16.36
C GLU A 237 -14.82 -11.86 -15.20
N GLY A 238 -14.09 -12.72 -14.47
CA GLY A 238 -14.57 -13.49 -13.32
C GLY A 238 -14.08 -12.98 -11.95
N LYS A 239 -14.88 -13.27 -10.92
CA LYS A 239 -14.51 -13.10 -9.50
C LYS A 239 -13.52 -14.21 -9.12
N ILE A 240 -12.43 -13.87 -8.45
CA ILE A 240 -11.38 -14.82 -8.05
C ILE A 240 -11.20 -14.76 -6.54
N THR A 241 -11.33 -15.90 -5.86
CA THR A 241 -10.94 -16.08 -4.45
C THR A 241 -9.65 -16.89 -4.39
N ILE A 242 -8.66 -16.39 -3.66
CA ILE A 242 -7.29 -16.94 -3.57
C ILE A 242 -6.96 -17.34 -2.14
#